data_AF-A0A0E4HAV7-F1
#
_entry.id   AF-A0A0E4HAV7-F1
#
_cell.length_a   1.000
_cell.length_b   1.000
_cell.length_c   1.000
_cell.angle_alpha   90.00
_cell.angle_beta   90.00
_cell.angle_gamma   90.00
#
_symmetry.space_group_name_H-M   'P 1'
#
loop_
_entity.id
_entity.type
_entity.pdbx_description
1 polymer ?
#
loop_
_entity_poly.entity_id
_entity_poly.type
_entity_poly.pdbx_seq_one_letter_code
_entity_poly.pdbx_strand_id
1 'polypeptide(L)'
;MKRDIQNVPYGYEPPAAERKGTLVFYDSFEHITDRDLEQAARTATERKFTKLVLYPLHEETVRRMSKEPVAAFYKREDRLHEWKREQGRPFIIVESLEGKRKKYTPLDSALRHISEVYPSPYFLYLTPETANQFASYASFEEWIVKLRLILSAAPAYVHPRLEKFRHRWDIAGEEKRE
;
A
#
# COMPACT_ATOMS: atom_id res chain seq x y z
N MET A 1 0.03 -37.31 31.41
CA MET A 1 0.87 -36.45 30.55
C MET A 1 0.80 -35.03 31.11
N LYS A 2 1.94 -34.52 31.58
CA LYS A 2 2.05 -33.21 32.24
C LYS A 2 1.93 -32.10 31.19
N ARG A 3 0.98 -31.19 31.38
CA ARG A 3 0.91 -29.92 30.65
C ARG A 3 1.97 -29.00 31.25
N ASP A 4 3.02 -28.74 30.50
CA ASP A 4 4.05 -27.78 30.86
C ASP A 4 3.45 -26.37 30.67
N ILE A 5 3.04 -25.76 31.78
CA ILE A 5 2.54 -24.38 31.80
C ILE A 5 3.78 -23.49 31.82
N GLN A 6 4.19 -23.00 30.66
CA GLN A 6 5.25 -22.00 30.55
C GLN A 6 4.79 -20.70 31.21
N ASN A 7 5.25 -20.49 32.45
CA ASN A 7 5.18 -19.21 33.14
C ASN A 7 6.08 -18.20 32.42
N VAL A 8 5.48 -17.24 31.72
CA VAL A 8 6.19 -16.06 31.22
C VAL A 8 6.21 -14.98 32.32
N PRO A 9 7.38 -14.39 32.66
CA PRO A 9 7.45 -13.32 33.65
C PRO A 9 6.83 -12.01 33.14
N TYR A 10 6.17 -11.30 34.05
CA TYR A 10 5.53 -10.00 33.84
C TYR A 10 6.61 -8.95 33.48
N GLY A 11 6.62 -8.47 32.24
CA GLY A 11 7.65 -7.55 31.71
C GLY A 11 8.26 -7.93 30.35
N TYR A 12 7.75 -8.96 29.67
CA TYR A 12 8.20 -9.28 28.30
C TYR A 12 7.66 -8.25 27.30
N GLU A 13 8.45 -7.21 27.01
CA GLU A 13 8.27 -6.41 25.80
C GLU A 13 8.65 -7.28 24.59
N PRO A 14 7.70 -7.60 23.69
CA PRO A 14 8.06 -8.35 22.49
C PRO A 14 9.09 -7.53 21.71
N PRO A 15 10.22 -8.14 21.27
CA PRO A 15 11.21 -7.41 20.49
C PRO A 15 10.51 -6.77 19.29
N ALA A 16 10.60 -5.43 19.21
CA ALA A 16 9.90 -4.64 18.20
C ALA A 16 10.20 -5.24 16.83
N ALA A 17 9.17 -5.80 16.17
CA ALA A 17 9.32 -6.55 14.93
C ALA A 17 10.21 -5.80 13.94
N GLU A 18 11.46 -6.26 13.78
CA GLU A 18 12.54 -5.51 13.13
C GLU A 18 12.36 -5.36 11.62
N ARG A 19 11.37 -6.07 11.03
CA ARG A 19 10.96 -5.89 9.63
C ARG A 19 9.44 -5.82 9.57
N LYS A 20 8.94 -4.65 9.18
CA LYS A 20 7.50 -4.40 8.99
C LYS A 20 7.12 -5.07 7.66
N GLY A 21 5.94 -5.68 7.53
CA GLY A 21 5.62 -6.64 6.46
C GLY A 21 5.75 -6.14 5.01
N THR A 22 4.62 -5.87 4.35
CA THR A 22 4.59 -5.52 2.92
C THR A 22 3.99 -4.13 2.72
N LEU A 23 4.69 -3.25 2.01
CA LEU A 23 4.18 -1.97 1.55
C LEU A 23 3.71 -2.09 0.11
N VAL A 24 2.45 -1.76 -0.15
CA VAL A 24 1.87 -1.77 -1.49
C VAL A 24 1.55 -0.34 -1.90
N PHE A 25 2.20 0.16 -2.94
CA PHE A 25 1.85 1.42 -3.57
C PHE A 25 0.75 1.17 -4.60
N TYR A 26 -0.48 1.53 -4.23
CA TYR A 26 -1.66 1.34 -5.06
C TYR A 26 -2.06 2.66 -5.72
N ASP A 27 -1.79 2.78 -7.03
CA ASP A 27 -2.05 4.00 -7.80
C ASP A 27 -2.15 3.69 -9.30
N SER A 28 -2.69 4.62 -10.09
CA SER A 28 -2.62 4.54 -11.56
C SER A 28 -1.19 4.73 -12.08
N PHE A 29 -0.32 5.43 -11.34
CA PHE A 29 1.01 5.84 -11.81
C PHE A 29 1.00 6.74 -13.06
N GLU A 30 -0.14 7.36 -13.38
CA GLU A 30 -0.22 8.35 -14.46
C GLU A 30 0.54 9.63 -14.06
N HIS A 31 0.21 10.18 -12.90
CA HIS A 31 0.78 11.44 -12.39
C HIS A 31 1.92 11.26 -11.41
N ILE A 32 2.30 10.01 -11.14
CA ILE A 32 3.38 9.68 -10.21
C ILE A 32 4.71 9.94 -10.89
N THR A 33 5.52 10.80 -10.28
CA THR A 33 6.87 11.11 -10.76
C THR A 33 7.89 10.14 -10.17
N ASP A 34 9.10 10.12 -10.73
CA ASP A 34 10.18 9.28 -10.19
C ASP A 34 10.59 9.71 -8.78
N ARG A 35 10.35 10.99 -8.42
CA ARG A 35 10.54 11.51 -7.06
C ARG A 35 9.53 10.89 -6.09
N ASP A 36 8.28 10.72 -6.51
CA ASP A 36 7.25 10.08 -5.68
C ASP A 36 7.54 8.58 -5.48
N LEU A 37 8.04 7.91 -6.52
CA LEU A 37 8.51 6.53 -6.43
C LEU A 37 9.70 6.40 -5.47
N GLU A 38 10.67 7.32 -5.57
CA GLU A 38 11.80 7.37 -4.64
C GLU A 38 11.33 7.64 -3.21
N GLN A 39 10.35 8.52 -3.00
CA GLN A 39 9.78 8.78 -1.68
C GLN A 39 9.10 7.53 -1.09
N ALA A 40 8.38 6.76 -1.91
CA ALA A 40 7.80 5.48 -1.49
C ALA A 40 8.89 4.45 -1.15
N ALA A 41 9.97 4.38 -1.94
CA ALA A 41 11.12 3.50 -1.68
C ALA A 41 11.90 3.90 -0.42
N ARG A 42 12.07 5.20 -0.17
CA ARG A 42 12.66 5.73 1.06
C ARG A 42 11.80 5.39 2.26
N THR A 43 10.50 5.67 2.20
CA THR A 43 9.53 5.27 3.23
C THR A 43 9.61 3.78 3.50
N ALA A 44 9.77 2.96 2.46
CA ALA A 44 9.91 1.53 2.60
C ALA A 44 11.20 1.12 3.32
N THR A 45 12.29 1.80 3.02
CA THR A 45 13.59 1.54 3.61
C THR A 45 13.61 2.00 5.08
N GLU A 46 13.16 3.22 5.36
CA GLU A 46 13.12 3.83 6.70
C GLU A 46 12.23 3.05 7.66
N ARG A 47 11.05 2.62 7.18
CA ARG A 47 10.12 1.81 7.99
C ARG A 47 10.49 0.31 7.98
N LYS A 48 11.63 -0.07 7.39
CA LYS A 48 12.15 -1.44 7.29
C LYS A 48 11.13 -2.44 6.72
N PHE A 49 10.45 -2.07 5.64
CA PHE A 49 9.53 -2.98 4.94
C PHE A 49 10.31 -4.09 4.22
N THR A 50 9.75 -5.31 4.23
CA THR A 50 10.40 -6.46 3.58
C THR A 50 10.25 -6.40 2.06
N LYS A 51 9.12 -5.86 1.58
CA LYS A 51 8.79 -5.71 0.17
C LYS A 51 8.08 -4.39 -0.09
N LEU A 52 8.42 -3.76 -1.21
CA LEU A 52 7.68 -2.66 -1.81
C LEU A 52 7.04 -3.18 -3.10
N VAL A 53 5.71 -3.24 -3.14
CA VAL A 53 4.94 -3.70 -4.28
C VAL A 53 4.30 -2.50 -4.96
N LEU A 54 4.72 -2.18 -6.17
CA LEU A 54 4.09 -1.19 -7.03
C LEU A 54 2.91 -1.87 -7.73
N TYR A 55 1.69 -1.43 -7.45
CA TYR A 55 0.45 -2.01 -7.97
C TYR A 55 -0.20 -1.03 -8.96
N PRO A 56 0.19 -1.05 -10.24
CA PRO A 56 -0.43 -0.20 -11.25
C PRO A 56 -1.87 -0.62 -11.53
N LEU A 57 -2.79 0.36 -11.61
CA LEU A 57 -4.19 0.10 -11.94
C LEU A 57 -4.43 -0.02 -13.44
N HIS A 58 -5.31 -0.94 -13.83
CA HIS A 58 -5.78 -1.02 -15.21
C HIS A 58 -6.60 0.22 -15.59
N GLU A 59 -6.60 0.58 -16.87
CA GLU A 59 -7.29 1.76 -17.40
C GLU A 59 -8.79 1.72 -17.10
N GLU A 60 -9.41 0.54 -17.16
CA GLU A 60 -10.82 0.37 -16.80
C GLU A 60 -11.09 0.59 -15.32
N THR A 61 -10.16 0.21 -14.45
CA THR A 61 -10.24 0.47 -13.00
C THR A 61 -10.15 1.96 -12.76
N VAL A 62 -9.18 2.65 -13.36
CA VAL A 62 -9.04 4.10 -13.26
C VAL A 62 -10.27 4.83 -13.82
N ARG A 63 -10.79 4.40 -14.98
CA ARG A 63 -11.99 4.98 -15.58
C ARG A 63 -13.22 4.87 -14.69
N ARG A 64 -13.36 3.78 -13.91
CA ARG A 64 -14.43 3.63 -12.92
C ARG A 64 -14.18 4.49 -11.68
N MET A 65 -12.91 4.71 -11.34
CA MET A 65 -12.49 5.45 -10.16
C MET A 65 -12.54 6.97 -10.36
N SER A 66 -11.72 7.52 -11.23
CA SER A 66 -11.56 8.97 -11.41
C SER A 66 -12.26 9.49 -12.68
N LYS A 67 -12.69 8.59 -13.58
CA LYS A 67 -13.16 8.92 -14.95
C LYS A 67 -12.12 9.64 -15.81
N GLU A 68 -10.88 9.67 -15.36
CA GLU A 68 -9.79 10.34 -16.06
C GLU A 68 -9.22 9.44 -17.18
N PRO A 69 -8.84 10.01 -18.33
CA PRO A 69 -8.03 9.29 -19.30
C PRO A 69 -6.63 9.05 -18.74
N VAL A 70 -6.16 7.81 -18.83
CA VAL A 70 -4.79 7.43 -18.46
C VAL A 70 -4.10 6.75 -19.62
N ALA A 71 -2.77 6.74 -19.61
CA ALA A 71 -1.99 6.00 -20.57
C ALA A 71 -2.27 4.48 -20.48
N ALA A 72 -2.00 3.79 -21.59
CA ALA A 72 -2.15 2.35 -21.68
C ALA A 72 -1.40 1.63 -20.56
N PHE A 73 -2.01 0.60 -19.96
CA PHE A 73 -1.44 -0.11 -18.82
C PHE A 73 0.01 -0.55 -19.04
N TYR A 74 0.31 -1.14 -20.21
CA TYR A 74 1.65 -1.63 -20.54
C TYR A 74 2.70 -0.52 -20.51
N LYS A 75 2.39 0.70 -20.99
CA LYS A 75 3.35 1.82 -20.98
C LYS A 75 3.74 2.23 -19.58
N ARG A 76 2.76 2.26 -18.67
CA ARG A 76 2.97 2.58 -17.26
C ARG A 76 3.73 1.46 -16.56
N GLU A 77 3.36 0.20 -16.82
CA GLU A 77 4.07 -0.98 -16.30
C GLU A 77 5.53 -1.03 -16.77
N ASP A 78 5.80 -0.78 -18.06
CA ASP A 78 7.14 -0.73 -18.63
C ASP A 78 8.00 0.36 -17.95
N ARG A 79 7.43 1.55 -17.74
CA ARG A 79 8.09 2.64 -16.99
C ARG A 79 8.45 2.22 -15.57
N LEU A 80 7.54 1.54 -14.85
CA LEU A 80 7.80 1.06 -13.49
C LEU A 80 8.88 -0.02 -13.46
N HIS A 81 8.91 -0.90 -14.48
CA HIS A 81 9.98 -1.88 -14.63
C HIS A 81 11.33 -1.24 -14.94
N GLU A 82 11.35 -0.21 -15.79
CA GLU A 82 12.56 0.57 -16.07
C GLU A 82 13.10 1.24 -14.81
N TRP A 83 12.25 2.00 -14.11
CA TRP A 83 12.61 2.62 -12.84
C TRP A 83 13.10 1.57 -11.82
N LYS A 84 12.42 0.43 -11.69
CA LYS A 84 12.87 -0.67 -10.82
C LYS A 84 14.27 -1.16 -11.19
N ARG A 85 14.58 -1.30 -12.49
CA ARG A 85 15.92 -1.72 -12.96
C ARG A 85 16.98 -0.70 -12.58
N GLU A 86 16.69 0.59 -12.72
CA GLU A 86 17.60 1.68 -12.35
C GLU A 86 17.89 1.71 -10.85
N GLN A 87 16.88 1.44 -10.01
CA GLN A 87 17.07 1.39 -8.56
C GLN A 87 17.96 0.23 -8.10
N GLY A 88 18.00 -0.88 -8.84
CA GLY A 88 18.78 -2.07 -8.47
C GLY A 88 18.38 -2.73 -7.13
N ARG A 89 17.21 -2.36 -6.57
CA ARG A 89 16.75 -2.83 -5.25
C ARG A 89 15.86 -4.08 -5.40
N PRO A 90 16.26 -5.26 -4.87
CA PRO A 90 15.54 -6.51 -5.10
C PRO A 90 14.21 -6.60 -4.33
N PHE A 91 13.99 -5.78 -3.30
CA PHE A 91 12.75 -5.77 -2.53
C PHE A 91 11.59 -5.06 -3.26
N ILE A 92 11.88 -4.35 -4.36
CA ILE A 92 10.89 -3.67 -5.18
C ILE A 92 10.31 -4.65 -6.19
N ILE A 93 9.00 -4.77 -6.20
CA ILE A 93 8.23 -5.66 -7.07
C ILE A 93 7.19 -4.82 -7.80
N VAL A 94 7.02 -5.07 -9.09
CA VAL A 94 5.92 -4.49 -9.89
C VAL A 94 4.89 -5.60 -10.05
N GLU A 95 3.64 -5.32 -9.69
CA GLU A 95 2.55 -6.29 -9.77
C GLU A 95 1.83 -6.20 -11.13
N SER A 96 1.60 -7.36 -11.75
CA SER A 96 1.08 -7.45 -13.12
C SER A 96 -0.31 -8.11 -13.20
N LEU A 97 -0.97 -8.32 -12.06
CA LEU A 97 -2.30 -8.95 -12.02
C LEU A 97 -3.33 -8.22 -12.90
N GLU A 98 -3.39 -6.89 -12.80
CA GLU A 98 -4.31 -6.04 -13.55
C GLU A 98 -4.13 -6.20 -15.07
N GLY A 99 -2.87 -6.26 -15.54
CA GLY A 99 -2.53 -6.49 -16.94
C GLY A 99 -2.98 -7.85 -17.48
N LYS A 100 -2.98 -8.89 -16.63
CA LYS A 100 -3.46 -10.24 -17.01
C LYS A 100 -4.98 -10.29 -17.15
N ARG A 101 -5.70 -9.53 -16.32
CA ARG A 101 -7.18 -9.57 -16.28
C ARG A 101 -7.82 -8.76 -17.42
N LYS A 102 -7.18 -7.64 -17.82
CA LYS A 102 -7.67 -6.70 -18.85
C LYS A 102 -9.13 -6.28 -18.65
N LYS A 103 -9.56 -6.20 -17.39
CA LYS A 103 -10.93 -5.91 -16.92
C LYS A 103 -10.85 -5.11 -15.64
N TYR A 104 -11.91 -4.37 -15.33
CA TYR A 104 -12.09 -3.75 -14.02
C TYR A 104 -11.83 -4.74 -12.87
N THR A 105 -10.95 -4.36 -11.96
CA THR A 105 -10.73 -5.08 -10.71
C THR A 105 -11.25 -4.27 -9.52
N PRO A 106 -12.27 -4.77 -8.82
CA PRO A 106 -12.68 -4.19 -7.56
C PRO A 106 -11.50 -4.17 -6.59
N LEU A 107 -11.36 -3.07 -5.85
CA LEU A 107 -10.30 -2.92 -4.86
C LEU A 107 -10.27 -4.07 -3.83
N ASP A 108 -11.44 -4.58 -3.44
CA ASP A 108 -11.55 -5.74 -2.56
C ASP A 108 -10.80 -6.97 -3.13
N SER A 109 -10.98 -7.25 -4.42
CA SER A 109 -10.31 -8.36 -5.09
C SER A 109 -8.79 -8.12 -5.19
N ALA A 110 -8.37 -6.89 -5.46
CA ALA A 110 -6.95 -6.53 -5.48
C ALA A 110 -6.29 -6.76 -4.11
N LEU A 111 -6.95 -6.31 -3.03
CA LEU A 111 -6.45 -6.48 -1.66
C LEU A 111 -6.45 -7.95 -1.20
N ARG A 112 -7.46 -8.75 -1.59
CA ARG A 112 -7.44 -10.21 -1.34
C ARG A 112 -6.24 -10.86 -2.01
N HIS A 113 -6.00 -10.57 -3.28
CA HIS A 113 -4.86 -11.11 -4.00
C HIS A 113 -3.54 -10.72 -3.32
N ILE A 114 -3.39 -9.45 -2.94
CA ILE A 114 -2.21 -8.97 -2.18
C ILE A 114 -2.03 -9.78 -0.89
N SER A 115 -3.12 -10.04 -0.16
CA SER A 115 -3.06 -10.79 1.09
C SER A 115 -2.70 -12.27 0.91
N GLU A 116 -3.00 -12.85 -0.24
CA GLU A 116 -2.65 -14.23 -0.58
C GLU A 116 -1.20 -14.37 -1.04
N VAL A 117 -0.69 -13.39 -1.79
CA VAL A 117 0.64 -13.43 -2.41
C VAL A 117 1.73 -12.93 -1.47
N TYR A 118 1.44 -11.93 -0.63
CA TYR A 118 2.43 -11.23 0.18
C TYR A 118 2.24 -11.47 1.68
N PRO A 119 3.35 -11.47 2.46
CA PRO A 119 3.27 -11.65 3.90
C PRO A 119 2.69 -10.42 4.60
N SER A 120 1.91 -10.67 5.65
CA SER A 120 1.44 -9.66 6.60
C SER A 120 2.59 -9.16 7.50
N PRO A 121 2.45 -8.01 8.20
CA PRO A 121 1.37 -7.02 8.13
C PRO A 121 1.35 -6.20 6.82
N TYR A 122 0.15 -5.81 6.39
CA TYR A 122 -0.07 -5.07 5.13
C TYR A 122 -0.14 -3.56 5.35
N PHE A 123 0.57 -2.83 4.50
CA PHE A 123 0.57 -1.38 4.45
C PHE A 123 0.24 -0.95 3.03
N LEU A 124 -0.66 0.03 2.90
CA LEU A 124 -1.08 0.56 1.62
C LEU A 124 -0.59 2.01 1.52
N TYR A 125 0.32 2.26 0.60
CA TYR A 125 0.80 3.58 0.25
C TYR A 125 -0.12 4.18 -0.81
N LEU A 126 -0.74 5.33 -0.51
CA LEU A 126 -1.74 5.96 -1.36
C LEU A 126 -1.49 7.45 -1.50
N THR A 127 -1.88 8.01 -2.64
CA THR A 127 -2.09 9.44 -2.79
C THR A 127 -3.32 9.89 -1.96
N PRO A 128 -3.37 11.14 -1.47
CA PRO A 128 -4.51 11.66 -0.72
C PRO A 128 -5.86 11.47 -1.42
N GLU A 129 -5.88 11.69 -2.73
CA GLU A 129 -7.04 11.54 -3.61
C GLU A 129 -7.52 10.08 -3.61
N THR A 130 -6.59 9.14 -3.83
CA THR A 130 -6.87 7.71 -3.84
C THR A 130 -7.31 7.20 -2.46
N ALA A 131 -6.76 7.74 -1.38
CA ALA A 131 -7.17 7.39 -0.02
C ALA A 131 -8.59 7.86 0.32
N ASN A 132 -8.95 9.08 -0.06
CA ASN A 132 -10.31 9.57 0.08
C ASN A 132 -11.30 8.76 -0.74
N GLN A 133 -10.90 8.42 -1.96
CA GLN A 133 -11.70 7.56 -2.82
C GLN A 133 -11.87 6.17 -2.21
N PHE A 134 -10.80 5.57 -1.68
CA PHE A 134 -10.88 4.29 -0.99
C PHE A 134 -11.87 4.37 0.19
N ALA A 135 -11.81 5.43 0.98
CA ALA A 135 -12.71 5.65 2.11
C ALA A 135 -14.18 5.78 1.72
N SER A 136 -14.48 6.12 0.46
CA SER A 136 -15.87 6.17 -0.04
C SER A 136 -16.48 4.78 -0.25
N TYR A 137 -15.67 3.74 -0.45
CA TYR A 137 -16.13 2.38 -0.73
C TYR A 137 -16.69 1.67 0.50
N ALA A 138 -17.65 0.77 0.27
CA ALA A 138 -18.28 -0.02 1.33
C ALA A 138 -17.29 -0.98 2.02
N SER A 139 -16.35 -1.54 1.26
CA SER A 139 -15.32 -2.46 1.78
C SER A 139 -14.22 -1.76 2.59
N PHE A 140 -14.21 -0.43 2.67
CA PHE A 140 -13.17 0.32 3.37
C PHE A 140 -13.03 -0.10 4.84
N GLU A 141 -14.15 -0.17 5.58
CA GLU A 141 -14.11 -0.47 7.01
C GLU A 141 -13.61 -1.90 7.28
N GLU A 142 -13.88 -2.85 6.39
CA GLU A 142 -13.40 -4.23 6.51
C GLU A 142 -11.89 -4.35 6.29
N TRP A 143 -11.33 -3.50 5.43
CA TRP A 143 -9.92 -3.50 5.09
C TRP A 143 -9.09 -2.67 6.07
N ILE A 144 -9.51 -1.45 6.40
CA ILE A 144 -8.74 -0.53 7.26
C ILE A 144 -8.44 -1.10 8.66
N VAL A 145 -9.23 -2.07 9.12
CA VAL A 145 -8.96 -2.82 10.37
C VAL A 145 -7.90 -3.91 10.21
N LYS A 146 -7.64 -4.39 8.98
CA LYS A 146 -6.63 -5.42 8.64
C LYS A 146 -5.32 -4.84 8.12
N LEU A 147 -5.36 -3.68 7.46
CA LEU A 147 -4.19 -2.99 6.92
C LEU A 147 -3.98 -1.62 7.57
N ARG A 148 -2.82 -1.02 7.33
CA ARG A 148 -2.54 0.38 7.69
C ARG A 148 -2.31 1.20 6.43
N LEU A 149 -2.73 2.46 6.41
CA LEU A 149 -2.46 3.34 5.28
C LEU A 149 -1.25 4.23 5.55
N ILE A 150 -0.55 4.57 4.48
CA ILE A 150 0.49 5.58 4.46
C ILE A 150 0.14 6.52 3.31
N LEU A 151 -0.14 7.79 3.61
CA LEU A 151 -0.44 8.77 2.59
C LEU A 151 0.84 9.43 2.10
N SER A 152 0.96 9.68 0.80
CA SER A 152 2.13 10.38 0.25
C SER A 152 2.24 11.83 0.72
N ALA A 153 1.11 12.46 1.04
CA ALA A 153 1.03 13.84 1.52
C ALA A 153 -0.19 14.03 2.43
N ALA A 154 -0.28 15.20 3.05
CA ALA A 154 -1.46 15.58 3.81
C ALA A 154 -2.66 15.84 2.87
N PRO A 155 -3.81 15.18 3.07
CA PRO A 155 -5.01 15.47 2.29
C PRO A 155 -5.57 16.86 2.60
N ALA A 156 -5.92 17.62 1.56
CA ALA A 156 -6.59 18.91 1.71
C ALA A 156 -7.99 18.77 2.34
N TYR A 157 -8.66 17.64 2.08
CA TYR A 157 -9.93 17.25 2.67
C TYR A 157 -9.85 15.79 3.09
N VAL A 158 -10.23 15.47 4.32
CA VAL A 158 -10.27 14.09 4.82
C VAL A 158 -11.70 13.58 4.78
N HIS A 159 -11.93 12.46 4.10
CA HIS A 159 -13.24 11.80 4.09
C HIS A 159 -13.64 11.39 5.52
N PRO A 160 -14.91 11.55 5.96
CA PRO A 160 -15.32 11.27 7.35
C PRO A 160 -14.98 9.86 7.84
N ARG A 161 -15.08 8.86 6.95
CA ARG A 161 -14.65 7.49 7.27
C ARG A 161 -13.14 7.39 7.43
N LEU A 162 -12.34 8.09 6.63
CA LEU A 162 -10.89 8.11 6.79
C LEU A 162 -10.50 8.77 8.12
N GLU A 163 -11.18 9.86 8.49
CA GLU A 163 -10.99 10.57 9.76
C GLU A 163 -11.32 9.69 10.97
N LYS A 164 -12.45 8.94 10.92
CA LYS A 164 -12.84 7.96 11.95
C LYS A 164 -11.73 6.94 12.24
N PHE A 165 -10.92 6.61 11.24
CA PHE A 165 -9.78 5.69 11.36
C PHE A 165 -8.42 6.39 11.33
N ARG A 166 -8.31 7.66 11.80
CA ARG A 166 -7.04 8.41 11.86
C ARG A 166 -5.88 7.66 12.49
N HIS A 167 -6.14 6.87 13.52
CA HIS A 167 -5.15 6.03 14.20
C HIS A 167 -4.59 4.86 13.34
N ARG A 168 -5.18 4.60 12.17
CA ARG A 168 -4.79 3.52 11.23
C ARG A 168 -4.04 4.04 10.01
N TRP A 169 -3.88 5.35 9.87
CA TRP A 169 -3.15 5.93 8.76
C TRP A 169 -2.22 7.06 9.19
N ASP A 170 -1.07 7.12 8.53
CA ASP A 170 -0.03 8.10 8.78
C ASP A 170 0.37 8.76 7.46
N ILE A 171 1.08 9.89 7.51
CA ILE A 171 1.63 10.54 6.30
C ILE A 171 3.10 10.12 6.17
N ALA A 172 3.56 9.92 4.94
CA ALA A 172 4.94 9.65 4.61
C ALA A 172 5.80 10.88 4.95
N GLY A 173 6.91 10.68 5.65
CA GLY A 173 7.78 11.78 6.10
C GLY A 173 7.31 12.52 7.35
N GLU A 174 6.11 12.26 7.87
CA GLU A 174 5.78 12.65 9.24
C GLU A 174 6.42 11.64 10.21
N GLU A 175 7.43 12.09 10.96
CA GLU A 175 7.89 11.37 12.14
C GLU A 175 6.74 11.29 13.12
N LYS A 176 6.36 10.07 13.53
CA LYS A 176 5.49 9.90 14.69
C LYS A 176 6.22 10.52 15.87
N ARG A 177 5.78 11.70 16.30
CA ARG A 177 6.06 12.17 17.65
C ARG A 177 5.33 11.21 18.58
N GLU A 178 6.09 10.25 19.12
CA GLU A 178 5.68 9.43 20.26
C GLU A 178 5.37 10.31 21.48
#